data_AF-A0A923Y2R7-F1
#
_entry.id   AF-A0A923Y2R7-F1
#
_cell.length_a   1.000
_cell.length_b   1.000
_cell.length_c   1.000
_cell.angle_alpha   90.00
_cell.angle_beta   90.00
_cell.angle_gamma   90.00
#
_symmetry.space_group_name_H-M   'P 1'
#
loop_
_entity.id
_entity.type
_entity.pdbx_description
1 polymer ?
#
loop_
_entity_poly.entity_id
_entity_poly.type
_entity_poly.pdbx_seq_one_letter_code
_entity_poly.pdbx_strand_id
1 'polypeptide(L)'
;MADMEITVKPHFASVSLHWIGALLLLFALLGGLYTAYYAAGCCSTTDKLVFLGHAYAGLTVLIVAVARLSLRAAFTWPKPRDKANGRIGTVSAVLVHLSLYAVMILIPLTGWIMASAMPCCWRVPGLPDVRVLSFGIGNSTTAGFGSAWQTHVILAWITIGLILMHVGAAIFNHFVLRNDTLRSMLPGRLRNQPKVAYHTPARP
;
A
#
# COMPACT_ATOMS: atom_id res chain seq x y z
N MET A 1 -33.72 -3.23 27.91
CA MET A 1 -32.69 -2.33 27.38
C MET A 1 -32.10 -3.02 26.16
N ALA A 2 -32.24 -2.44 24.98
CA ALA A 2 -31.82 -3.06 23.73
C ALA A 2 -30.31 -2.91 23.57
N ASP A 3 -29.58 -4.03 23.58
CA ASP A 3 -28.16 -4.06 23.31
C ASP A 3 -27.92 -3.73 21.83
N MET A 4 -27.54 -2.49 21.56
CA MET A 4 -27.20 -2.00 20.24
C MET A 4 -25.82 -2.53 19.86
N GLU A 5 -25.76 -3.71 19.25
CA GLU A 5 -24.52 -4.26 18.70
C GLU A 5 -24.11 -3.41 17.48
N ILE A 6 -23.27 -2.38 17.70
CA ILE A 6 -22.68 -1.56 16.64
C ILE A 6 -21.71 -2.45 15.84
N THR A 7 -22.25 -3.12 14.83
CA THR A 7 -21.45 -3.82 13.83
C THR A 7 -20.72 -2.79 12.98
N VAL A 8 -19.47 -2.50 13.36
CA VAL A 8 -18.62 -1.60 12.56
C VAL A 8 -18.36 -2.27 11.20
N LYS A 9 -19.05 -1.79 10.17
CA LYS A 9 -18.80 -2.21 8.79
C LYS A 9 -17.41 -1.73 8.37
N PRO A 10 -16.61 -2.51 7.62
CA PRO A 10 -15.42 -1.96 7.00
C PRO A 10 -15.87 -0.80 6.12
N HIS A 11 -15.40 0.41 6.43
CA HIS A 11 -15.82 1.61 5.74
C HIS A 11 -15.46 1.47 4.27
N PHE A 12 -16.43 1.64 3.36
CA PHE A 12 -16.23 1.52 1.91
C PHE A 12 -14.99 2.28 1.44
N ALA A 13 -14.76 3.47 2.00
CA ALA A 13 -13.56 4.26 1.69
C ALA A 13 -12.24 3.52 1.98
N SER A 14 -12.15 2.72 3.03
CA SER A 14 -10.91 1.98 3.36
C SER A 14 -10.64 0.83 2.39
N VAL A 15 -11.70 0.17 1.92
CA VAL A 15 -11.62 -0.86 0.88
C VAL A 15 -11.21 -0.22 -0.45
N SER A 16 -11.84 0.89 -0.83
CA SER A 16 -11.48 1.62 -2.06
C SER A 16 -10.04 2.13 -2.01
N LEU A 17 -9.61 2.75 -0.90
CA LEU A 17 -8.23 3.21 -0.73
C LEU A 17 -7.22 2.05 -0.72
N HIS A 18 -7.61 0.87 -0.25
CA HIS A 18 -6.76 -0.32 -0.36
C HIS A 18 -6.50 -0.70 -1.82
N TRP A 19 -7.55 -0.83 -2.63
CA TRP A 19 -7.40 -1.21 -4.03
C TRP A 19 -6.73 -0.13 -4.88
N ILE A 20 -7.07 1.13 -4.65
CA ILE A 20 -6.38 2.26 -5.29
C ILE A 20 -4.89 2.21 -4.96
N GLY A 21 -4.55 2.05 -3.68
CA GLY A 21 -3.16 1.92 -3.24
C GLY A 21 -2.46 0.71 -3.86
N ALA A 22 -3.12 -0.45 -3.93
CA ALA A 22 -2.57 -1.67 -4.52
C ALA A 22 -2.28 -1.52 -6.02
N LEU A 23 -3.20 -0.92 -6.77
CA LEU A 23 -3.03 -0.66 -8.21
C LEU A 23 -1.93 0.37 -8.48
N LEU A 24 -1.89 1.46 -7.70
CA LEU A 24 -0.83 2.45 -7.80
C LEU A 24 0.55 1.86 -7.44
N LEU A 25 0.61 1.01 -6.41
CA LEU A 25 1.85 0.34 -6.01
C LEU A 25 2.34 -0.61 -7.10
N LEU A 26 1.43 -1.39 -7.71
CA LEU A 26 1.77 -2.27 -8.83
C LEU A 26 2.28 -1.47 -10.03
N PHE A 27 1.58 -0.40 -10.41
CA PHE A 27 2.01 0.49 -11.48
C PHE A 27 3.39 1.11 -11.20
N ALA A 28 3.62 1.60 -9.98
CA ALA A 28 4.90 2.13 -9.56
C ALA A 28 6.00 1.07 -9.61
N LEU A 29 5.76 -0.16 -9.15
CA LEU A 29 6.77 -1.25 -9.21
C LEU A 29 7.15 -1.60 -10.65
N LEU A 30 6.18 -1.71 -11.55
CA LEU A 30 6.44 -1.99 -12.96
C LEU A 30 7.22 -0.85 -13.63
N GLY A 31 6.84 0.40 -13.38
CA GLY A 31 7.58 1.57 -13.86
C GLY A 31 8.99 1.64 -13.29
N GLY A 32 9.17 1.33 -12.00
CA GLY A 32 10.47 1.32 -11.33
C GLY A 32 11.40 0.25 -11.89
N LEU A 33 10.90 -0.97 -12.07
CA LEU A 33 11.64 -2.07 -12.72
C LEU A 33 12.00 -1.69 -14.16
N TYR A 34 11.08 -1.08 -14.91
CA TYR A 34 11.38 -0.58 -16.25
C TYR A 34 12.55 0.40 -16.23
N THR A 35 12.48 1.41 -15.35
CA THR A 35 13.55 2.42 -15.25
C THR A 35 14.88 1.85 -14.78
N ALA A 36 14.86 0.80 -13.95
CA ALA A 36 16.07 0.19 -13.42
C ALA A 36 16.81 -0.70 -14.43
N TYR A 37 16.07 -1.37 -15.33
CA TYR A 37 16.65 -2.37 -16.23
C TYR A 37 16.69 -1.96 -17.70
N TYR A 38 15.82 -1.06 -18.14
CA TYR A 38 15.65 -0.73 -19.56
C TYR A 38 15.89 0.74 -19.88
N ALA A 39 15.68 1.66 -18.93
CA ALA A 39 15.91 3.09 -19.18
C ALA A 39 17.40 3.44 -19.09
N ALA A 40 17.88 4.24 -20.04
CA ALA A 40 19.22 4.83 -20.00
C ALA A 40 19.19 6.19 -19.28
N GLY A 41 18.66 6.22 -18.05
CA GLY A 41 18.42 7.47 -17.34
C GLY A 41 17.33 8.30 -18.01
N CYS A 42 17.62 9.56 -18.34
CA CYS A 42 16.63 10.53 -18.85
C CYS A 42 16.96 11.00 -20.28
N CYS A 43 17.48 10.07 -21.09
CA CYS A 43 17.94 10.33 -22.46
C CYS A 43 16.79 10.41 -23.47
N SER A 44 15.71 9.64 -23.29
CA SER A 44 14.55 9.67 -24.20
C SER A 44 13.30 10.29 -23.55
N THR A 45 12.37 10.77 -24.39
CA THR A 45 11.05 11.24 -23.91
C THR A 45 10.28 10.12 -23.21
N THR A 46 10.36 8.89 -23.72
CA THR A 46 9.72 7.72 -23.14
C THR A 46 10.25 7.43 -21.73
N ASP A 47 11.57 7.44 -21.54
CA ASP A 47 12.17 7.17 -20.22
C ASP A 47 11.74 8.21 -19.19
N LYS A 48 11.69 9.49 -19.60
CA LYS A 48 11.21 10.57 -18.73
C LYS A 48 9.73 10.42 -18.38
N LEU A 49 8.90 9.99 -19.32
CA LEU A 49 7.48 9.73 -19.06
C LEU A 49 7.28 8.57 -18.08
N VAL A 50 8.02 7.48 -18.26
CA VAL A 50 7.95 6.34 -17.32
C VAL A 50 8.48 6.74 -15.95
N PHE A 51 9.58 7.48 -15.87
CA PHE A 51 10.11 8.03 -14.62
C PHE A 51 9.09 8.93 -13.93
N LEU A 52 8.46 9.86 -14.64
CA LEU A 52 7.42 10.73 -14.09
C LEU A 52 6.24 9.90 -13.59
N GLY A 53 5.75 8.95 -14.40
CA GLY A 53 4.66 8.05 -14.01
C GLY A 53 4.98 7.29 -12.72
N HIS A 54 6.18 6.70 -12.63
CA HIS A 54 6.66 6.03 -11.44
C HIS A 54 6.72 6.96 -10.22
N ALA A 55 7.31 8.15 -10.37
CA ALA A 55 7.46 9.13 -9.29
C ALA A 55 6.10 9.63 -8.77
N TYR A 56 5.19 9.99 -9.67
CA TYR A 56 3.82 10.41 -9.31
C TYR A 56 3.03 9.30 -8.65
N ALA A 57 3.11 8.08 -9.17
CA ALA A 57 2.45 6.93 -8.56
C ALA A 57 3.00 6.67 -7.14
N GLY A 58 4.31 6.72 -6.96
CA GLY A 58 4.95 6.60 -5.64
C GLY A 58 4.50 7.67 -4.64
N LEU A 59 4.49 8.95 -5.05
CA LEU A 59 3.99 10.04 -4.21
C LEU A 59 2.49 9.88 -3.89
N THR A 60 1.70 9.41 -4.85
CA THR A 60 0.27 9.15 -4.62
C THR A 60 0.06 7.98 -3.65
N VAL A 61 0.88 6.93 -3.75
CA VAL A 61 0.88 5.83 -2.76
C VAL A 61 1.20 6.35 -1.37
N LEU A 62 2.16 7.27 -1.21
CA LEU A 62 2.46 7.89 0.08
C LEU A 62 1.23 8.61 0.66
N ILE A 63 0.55 9.43 -0.15
CA ILE A 63 -0.67 10.13 0.26
C ILE A 63 -1.77 9.13 0.66
N VAL A 64 -1.99 8.09 -0.14
CA VAL A 64 -2.96 7.04 0.16
C VAL A 64 -2.58 6.28 1.43
N ALA A 65 -1.30 5.99 1.66
CA ALA A 65 -0.81 5.30 2.85
C ALA A 65 -1.08 6.13 4.11
N VAL A 66 -0.77 7.43 4.07
CA VAL A 66 -1.07 8.37 5.17
C VAL A 66 -2.58 8.45 5.41
N ALA A 67 -3.39 8.63 4.36
CA ALA A 67 -4.84 8.67 4.48
C ALA A 67 -5.40 7.38 5.10
N ARG A 68 -4.90 6.21 4.68
CA ARG A 68 -5.31 4.92 5.26
C ARG A 68 -4.89 4.81 6.71
N LEU A 69 -3.71 5.28 7.09
CA LEU A 69 -3.25 5.28 8.48
C LEU A 69 -4.12 6.23 9.34
N SER A 70 -4.45 7.42 8.82
CA SER A 70 -5.33 8.37 9.50
C SER A 70 -6.73 7.80 9.70
N LEU A 71 -7.33 7.17 8.68
CA LEU A 71 -8.60 6.46 8.82
C LEU A 71 -8.48 5.29 9.80
N ARG A 72 -7.35 4.60 9.81
CA ARG A 72 -7.12 3.51 10.76
C ARG A 72 -7.10 4.00 12.21
N ALA A 73 -6.49 5.16 12.45
CA ALA A 73 -6.42 5.78 13.77
C ALA A 73 -7.75 6.43 14.19
N ALA A 74 -8.50 6.99 13.24
CA ALA A 74 -9.75 7.70 13.51
C ALA A 74 -10.96 6.78 13.79
N PHE A 75 -10.94 5.55 13.27
CA PHE A 75 -12.06 4.61 13.38
C PHE A 75 -11.72 3.36 14.18
N THR A 76 -12.70 2.81 14.90
CA THR A 76 -12.56 1.50 15.56
C THR A 76 -12.76 0.40 14.53
N TRP A 77 -11.72 -0.41 14.30
CA TRP A 77 -11.80 -1.50 13.31
C TRP A 77 -12.23 -2.80 13.97
N PRO A 78 -13.08 -3.61 13.31
CA PRO A 78 -13.41 -4.94 13.79
C PRO A 78 -12.13 -5.72 14.04
N LYS A 79 -11.97 -6.26 15.25
CA LYS A 79 -10.87 -7.18 15.54
C LYS A 79 -10.97 -8.35 14.55
N PRO A 80 -9.86 -8.76 13.91
CA PRO A 80 -9.86 -9.94 13.07
C PRO A 80 -10.50 -11.10 13.83
N ARG A 81 -11.48 -11.77 13.22
CA ARG A 81 -12.15 -12.96 13.77
C ARG A 81 -11.20 -14.17 13.65
N ASP A 82 -9.98 -14.03 14.13
CA ASP A 82 -8.89 -14.95 13.83
C ASP A 82 -8.68 -15.96 14.97
N LYS A 83 -9.77 -16.56 15.47
CA LYS A 83 -9.64 -17.73 16.36
C LYS A 83 -8.98 -18.93 15.63
N ALA A 84 -8.99 -18.93 14.30
CA ALA A 84 -8.46 -20.02 13.46
C ALA A 84 -6.95 -19.99 13.22
N ASN A 85 -6.27 -18.84 13.35
CA ASN A 85 -4.88 -18.68 12.91
C ASN A 85 -3.83 -19.09 13.96
N GLY A 86 -4.26 -19.46 15.17
CA GLY A 86 -3.35 -19.69 16.30
C GLY A 86 -2.53 -18.44 16.68
N ARG A 87 -1.74 -18.53 17.75
CA ARG A 87 -0.95 -17.39 18.24
C ARG A 87 0.13 -16.93 17.24
N ILE A 88 0.70 -17.87 16.49
CA ILE A 88 1.73 -17.60 15.46
C ILE A 88 1.13 -16.86 14.27
N GLY A 89 -0.01 -17.30 13.74
CA GLY A 89 -0.63 -16.65 12.58
C GLY A 89 -1.11 -15.22 12.87
N THR A 90 -1.59 -14.95 14.09
CA THR A 90 -1.93 -13.58 14.50
C THR A 90 -0.72 -12.66 14.56
N VAL A 91 0.40 -13.12 15.12
CA VAL A 91 1.64 -12.33 15.20
C VAL A 91 2.20 -12.04 13.82
N SER A 92 2.26 -13.06 12.95
CA SER A 92 2.73 -12.91 11.56
C SER A 92 1.86 -11.92 10.78
N ALA A 93 0.54 -11.95 10.94
CA ALA A 93 -0.35 -11.01 10.28
C ALA A 93 -0.10 -9.56 10.73
N VAL A 94 0.12 -9.33 12.02
CA VAL A 94 0.44 -8.00 12.56
C VAL A 94 1.78 -7.49 12.02
N LEU A 95 2.81 -8.34 12.04
CA LEU A 95 4.14 -7.99 11.53
C LEU A 95 4.10 -7.65 10.05
N VAL A 96 3.44 -8.46 9.21
CA VAL A 96 3.29 -8.17 7.78
C VAL A 96 2.57 -6.85 7.55
N HIS A 97 1.48 -6.57 8.28
CA HIS A 97 0.77 -5.30 8.13
C HIS A 97 1.63 -4.10 8.55
N LEU A 98 2.35 -4.21 9.67
CA LEU A 98 3.24 -3.14 10.12
C LEU A 98 4.38 -2.89 9.12
N SER A 99 5.00 -3.97 8.63
CA SER A 99 6.05 -3.89 7.61
C SER A 99 5.53 -3.29 6.31
N LEU A 100 4.33 -3.65 5.86
CA LEU A 100 3.71 -3.03 4.68
C LEU A 100 3.49 -1.53 4.87
N TYR A 101 3.00 -1.09 6.03
CA TYR A 101 2.87 0.36 6.31
C TYR A 101 4.22 1.07 6.32
N ALA A 102 5.23 0.50 6.97
CA ALA A 102 6.56 1.07 7.01
C ALA A 102 7.12 1.21 5.59
N VAL A 103 7.04 0.14 4.79
CA VAL A 103 7.57 0.13 3.43
C VAL A 103 6.80 1.09 2.52
N MET A 104 5.46 1.13 2.59
CA MET A 104 4.63 2.07 1.81
C MET A 104 4.94 3.55 2.06
N ILE A 105 5.56 3.87 3.21
CA ILE A 105 6.01 5.24 3.54
C ILE A 105 7.48 5.43 3.16
N LEU A 106 8.35 4.50 3.56
CA LEU A 106 9.79 4.66 3.37
C LEU A 106 10.20 4.60 1.90
N ILE A 107 9.60 3.73 1.08
CA ILE A 107 9.98 3.60 -0.33
C ILE A 107 9.71 4.87 -1.16
N PRO A 108 8.51 5.50 -1.12
CA PRO A 108 8.31 6.75 -1.85
C PRO A 108 9.12 7.91 -1.28
N LEU A 109 9.42 7.93 0.03
CA LEU A 109 10.28 8.97 0.61
C LEU A 109 11.72 8.87 0.08
N THR A 110 12.31 7.68 0.10
CA THR A 110 13.66 7.49 -0.45
C THR A 110 13.70 7.73 -1.95
N GLY A 111 12.66 7.31 -2.67
CA GLY A 111 12.50 7.56 -4.11
C GLY A 111 12.36 9.05 -4.41
N TRP A 112 11.65 9.79 -3.58
CA TRP A 112 11.50 11.24 -3.73
C TRP A 112 12.81 11.98 -3.48
N ILE A 113 13.57 11.60 -2.43
CA ILE A 113 14.92 12.15 -2.16
C ILE A 113 15.86 11.88 -3.34
N MET A 114 15.85 10.65 -3.85
CA MET A 114 16.65 10.24 -5.02
C MET A 114 16.26 11.02 -6.28
N ALA A 115 14.97 11.09 -6.60
CA ALA A 115 14.44 11.80 -7.75
C ALA A 115 14.69 13.32 -7.69
N SER A 116 14.77 13.87 -6.48
CA SER A 116 15.09 15.29 -6.23
C SER A 116 16.49 15.68 -6.70
N ALA A 117 17.40 14.72 -6.84
CA ALA A 117 18.76 14.92 -7.38
C ALA A 117 18.83 14.75 -8.91
N MET A 118 17.70 14.48 -9.59
CA MET A 118 17.62 14.22 -11.03
C MET A 118 16.71 15.22 -11.76
N PRO A 119 16.99 16.54 -11.74
CA PRO A 119 16.10 17.57 -12.29
C PRO A 119 15.83 17.44 -13.79
N CYS A 120 16.71 16.79 -14.56
CA CYS A 120 16.52 16.56 -15.99
C CYS A 120 15.37 15.59 -16.31
N CYS A 121 15.04 14.70 -15.37
CA CYS A 121 14.00 13.69 -15.51
C CYS A 121 12.59 14.27 -15.29
N TRP A 122 12.49 15.34 -14.51
CA TRP A 122 11.23 16.06 -14.25
C TRP A 122 10.77 16.95 -15.41
N ARG A 123 11.60 17.11 -16.46
CA ARG A 123 11.28 17.95 -17.62
C ARG A 123 11.08 17.11 -18.88
N VAL A 124 9.83 16.95 -19.28
CA VAL A 124 9.44 16.35 -20.56
C VAL A 124 9.14 17.45 -21.58
N PRO A 125 9.75 17.43 -22.78
CA PRO A 125 9.40 18.37 -23.85
C PRO A 125 7.89 18.31 -24.17
N GLY A 126 7.23 19.46 -24.21
CA GLY A 126 5.79 19.56 -24.53
C GLY A 126 4.83 19.45 -23.33
N LEU A 127 5.33 19.19 -22.12
CA LEU A 127 4.53 19.22 -20.88
C LEU A 127 4.93 20.39 -19.97
N PRO A 128 4.04 20.83 -19.05
CA PRO A 128 4.38 21.81 -18.02
C PRO A 128 5.62 21.38 -17.22
N ASP A 129 6.45 22.35 -16.85
CA ASP A 129 7.63 22.09 -16.04
C ASP A 129 7.24 21.78 -14.60
N VAL A 130 7.47 20.53 -14.17
CA VAL A 130 7.10 20.04 -12.84
C VAL A 130 8.30 19.90 -11.91
N ARG A 131 9.42 20.55 -12.22
CA ARG A 131 10.62 20.56 -11.38
C ARG A 131 10.41 21.10 -9.97
N VAL A 132 9.32 21.84 -9.72
CA VAL A 132 8.91 22.26 -8.37
C VAL A 132 8.72 21.07 -7.41
N LEU A 133 8.40 19.88 -7.94
CA LEU A 133 8.24 18.65 -7.14
C LEU A 133 9.59 18.04 -6.72
N SER A 134 10.69 18.49 -7.30
CA SER A 134 12.05 18.10 -6.93
C SER A 134 12.48 18.65 -5.56
N PHE A 135 11.71 19.58 -4.97
CA PHE A 135 11.77 20.16 -3.60
C PHE A 135 13.15 20.42 -2.93
N GLY A 136 14.28 20.32 -3.64
CA GLY A 136 15.62 20.50 -3.12
C GLY A 136 16.03 19.55 -1.98
N ILE A 137 15.24 18.51 -1.67
CA ILE A 137 15.44 17.64 -0.50
C ILE A 137 16.70 16.78 -0.66
N GLY A 138 17.07 16.49 -1.90
CA GLY A 138 18.38 15.94 -2.22
C GLY A 138 19.40 17.06 -2.22
N ASN A 139 20.17 17.20 -1.13
CA ASN A 139 21.41 17.98 -1.18
C ASN A 139 22.22 17.42 -2.36
N SER A 140 22.64 18.27 -3.30
CA SER A 140 23.28 17.90 -4.57
C SER A 140 24.66 17.21 -4.41
N THR A 141 24.99 16.77 -3.20
CA THR A 141 26.10 15.89 -2.89
C THR A 141 25.80 14.48 -3.42
N THR A 142 26.72 13.95 -4.22
CA THR A 142 26.70 12.59 -4.78
C THR A 142 26.47 11.51 -3.71
N ALA A 143 26.88 11.77 -2.46
CA ALA A 143 26.69 10.88 -1.32
C ALA A 143 25.21 10.67 -0.94
N GLY A 144 24.40 11.73 -0.88
CA GLY A 144 22.98 11.63 -0.50
C GLY A 144 22.14 10.89 -1.55
N PHE A 145 22.47 11.10 -2.84
CA PHE A 145 21.86 10.36 -3.93
C PHE A 145 22.19 8.87 -3.87
N GLY A 146 23.47 8.51 -3.72
CA GLY A 146 23.90 7.11 -3.69
C GLY A 146 23.23 6.30 -2.57
N SER A 147 23.19 6.86 -1.35
CA SER A 147 22.51 6.22 -0.22
C SER A 147 21.00 6.10 -0.42
N ALA A 148 20.35 7.14 -0.98
CA ALA A 148 18.92 7.12 -1.24
C ALA A 148 18.55 6.09 -2.32
N TRP A 149 19.34 6.03 -3.40
CA TRP A 149 19.20 5.03 -4.46
C TRP A 149 19.30 3.61 -3.91
N GLN A 150 20.39 3.31 -3.18
CA GLN A 150 20.59 1.97 -2.62
C GLN A 150 19.45 1.57 -1.69
N THR A 151 19.04 2.49 -0.81
CA THR A 151 17.92 2.26 0.12
C THR A 151 16.61 2.05 -0.63
N HIS A 152 16.34 2.83 -1.69
CA HIS A 152 15.13 2.70 -2.49
C HIS A 152 15.07 1.34 -3.20
N VAL A 153 16.17 0.89 -3.80
CA VAL A 153 16.24 -0.42 -4.48
C VAL A 153 16.06 -1.58 -3.48
N ILE A 154 16.71 -1.51 -2.31
CA ILE A 154 16.54 -2.51 -1.25
C ILE A 154 15.08 -2.56 -0.80
N LEU A 155 14.47 -1.40 -0.54
CA LEU A 155 13.06 -1.31 -0.16
C LEU A 155 12.14 -1.83 -1.27
N ALA A 156 12.46 -1.63 -2.56
CA ALA A 156 11.67 -2.17 -3.66
C ALA A 156 11.63 -3.70 -3.62
N TRP A 157 12.77 -4.37 -3.42
CA TRP A 157 12.83 -5.83 -3.30
C TRP A 157 12.10 -6.34 -2.05
N ILE A 158 12.25 -5.66 -0.92
CA ILE A 158 11.50 -5.97 0.31
C ILE A 158 9.98 -5.83 0.05
N THR A 159 9.56 -4.78 -0.67
CA THR A 159 8.16 -4.56 -1.04
C THR A 159 7.61 -5.73 -1.84
N ILE A 160 8.35 -6.19 -2.86
CA ILE A 160 7.94 -7.33 -3.69
C ILE A 160 7.77 -8.59 -2.82
N GLY A 161 8.74 -8.88 -1.96
CA GLY A 161 8.67 -10.03 -1.04
C GLY A 161 7.47 -9.95 -0.09
N LEU A 162 7.21 -8.77 0.49
CA LEU A 162 6.06 -8.56 1.38
C LEU A 162 4.72 -8.65 0.65
N ILE A 163 4.61 -8.17 -0.59
CA ILE A 163 3.41 -8.32 -1.41
C ILE A 163 3.14 -9.80 -1.68
N LEU A 164 4.15 -10.56 -2.09
CA LEU A 164 4.01 -12.00 -2.34
C LEU A 164 3.56 -12.74 -1.08
N MET A 165 4.16 -12.42 0.07
CA MET A 165 3.75 -13.00 1.36
C MET A 165 2.31 -12.60 1.73
N HIS A 166 1.92 -11.35 1.51
CA HIS A 166 0.58 -10.83 1.82
C HIS A 166 -0.49 -11.49 0.94
N VAL A 167 -0.28 -11.54 -0.37
CA VAL A 167 -1.18 -12.17 -1.34
C VAL A 167 -1.24 -13.68 -1.10
N GLY A 168 -0.09 -14.33 -0.88
CA GLY A 168 -0.01 -15.75 -0.54
C GLY A 168 -0.78 -16.10 0.73
N ALA A 169 -0.66 -15.28 1.79
CA ALA A 169 -1.43 -15.45 3.01
C ALA A 169 -2.95 -15.25 2.76
N ALA A 170 -3.36 -14.28 1.94
CA ALA A 170 -4.76 -14.08 1.60
C ALA A 170 -5.36 -15.27 0.84
N ILE A 171 -4.61 -15.85 -0.10
CA ILE A 171 -4.99 -17.05 -0.86
C ILE A 171 -5.06 -18.26 0.07
N PHE A 172 -4.04 -18.49 0.89
CA PHE A 172 -4.01 -19.59 1.87
C PHE A 172 -5.20 -19.51 2.83
N ASN A 173 -5.49 -18.32 3.36
CA ASN A 173 -6.63 -18.09 4.23
C ASN A 173 -7.96 -18.38 3.53
N HIS A 174 -8.06 -18.08 2.24
CA HIS A 174 -9.29 -18.30 1.48
C HIS A 174 -9.52 -19.77 1.12
N PHE A 175 -8.50 -20.46 0.62
CA PHE A 175 -8.63 -21.83 0.11
C PHE A 175 -8.43 -22.90 1.19
N VAL A 176 -7.48 -22.71 2.11
CA VAL A 176 -7.14 -23.72 3.13
C VAL A 176 -7.97 -23.50 4.39
N LEU A 177 -7.92 -22.29 4.95
CA LEU A 177 -8.63 -21.97 6.19
C LEU A 177 -10.11 -21.62 5.95
N ARG A 178 -10.55 -21.53 4.69
CA ARG A 178 -11.93 -21.20 4.27
C ARG A 178 -12.48 -19.94 4.94
N ASN A 179 -11.60 -18.98 5.22
CA ASN A 179 -11.94 -17.72 5.85
C ASN A 179 -12.42 -16.69 4.80
N ASP A 180 -13.34 -15.82 5.22
CA ASP A 180 -13.88 -14.75 4.38
C ASP A 180 -12.94 -13.52 4.27
N THR A 181 -11.64 -13.66 4.59
CA THR A 181 -10.68 -12.55 4.63
C THR A 181 -10.59 -11.83 3.28
N LEU A 182 -10.46 -12.58 2.18
CA LEU A 182 -10.44 -12.02 0.82
C LEU A 182 -11.78 -11.38 0.45
N ARG A 183 -12.90 -12.00 0.87
CA ARG A 183 -14.26 -11.50 0.62
C ARG A 183 -14.57 -10.21 1.36
N SER A 184 -13.92 -9.96 2.50
CA SER A 184 -14.06 -8.72 3.27
C SER A 184 -13.45 -7.50 2.57
N MET A 185 -12.59 -7.73 1.58
CA MET A 185 -11.95 -6.68 0.78
C MET A 185 -12.61 -6.48 -0.59
N LEU A 186 -13.71 -7.17 -0.93
CA LEU A 186 -14.40 -6.94 -2.22
C LEU A 186 -15.28 -5.66 -2.15
N PRO A 187 -15.19 -4.75 -3.14
CA PRO A 187 -16.09 -3.60 -3.23
C PRO A 187 -17.55 -4.08 -3.37
N GLY A 188 -18.47 -3.55 -2.56
CA GLY A 188 -19.91 -3.69 -2.79
C GLY A 188 -20.64 -4.83 -2.09
N ARG A 189 -19.98 -5.68 -1.28
CA ARG A 189 -20.73 -6.66 -0.46
C ARG A 189 -21.05 -6.09 0.92
N LEU A 190 -22.19 -5.39 1.00
CA LEU A 190 -22.95 -5.29 2.24
C LEU A 190 -23.13 -6.73 2.74
N ARG A 191 -22.37 -7.12 3.77
CA ARG A 191 -22.53 -8.43 4.39
C ARG A 191 -23.89 -8.43 5.07
N ASN A 192 -24.92 -8.89 4.37
CA ASN A 192 -26.10 -9.48 4.98
C ASN A 192 -25.61 -10.75 5.68
N GLN A 193 -25.17 -10.61 6.93
CA GLN A 193 -25.01 -11.78 7.79
C GLN A 193 -26.40 -12.43 7.92
N PRO A 194 -26.51 -13.77 7.84
CA PRO A 194 -27.70 -14.42 8.37
C PRO A 194 -27.82 -13.98 9.83
N LYS A 195 -28.98 -13.42 10.20
CA LYS A 195 -29.32 -13.15 11.59
C LYS A 195 -29.04 -14.45 12.35
N VAL A 196 -28.04 -14.48 13.23
CA VAL A 196 -27.95 -15.54 14.21
C VAL A 196 -29.15 -15.28 15.12
N ALA A 197 -30.25 -15.98 14.87
CA ALA A 197 -31.38 -15.98 15.76
C ALA A 197 -30.88 -16.59 17.07
N TYR A 198 -30.62 -15.74 18.05
CA TYR A 198 -30.48 -16.20 19.43
C TYR A 198 -31.85 -16.75 19.81
N HIS A 199 -31.99 -18.08 19.81
CA HIS A 199 -33.03 -18.72 20.59
C HIS A 199 -32.77 -18.37 22.05
N THR A 200 -33.46 -17.36 22.55
CA THR A 200 -33.59 -17.15 23.99
C THR A 200 -34.30 -18.39 24.53
N PRO A 201 -33.66 -19.23 25.36
CA PRO A 201 -34.40 -20.29 26.04
C PRO A 201 -35.47 -19.61 26.88
N ALA A 202 -36.72 -20.04 26.72
CA ALA A 202 -37.82 -19.59 27.57
C ALA A 202 -37.41 -19.86 29.03
N ARG A 203 -37.42 -18.80 29.85
CA ARG A 203 -37.25 -19.00 31.29
C ARG A 203 -38.45 -19.80 31.80
N PRO A 204 -38.22 -20.78 32.70
CA PRO A 204 -39.28 -21.55 33.33
C PRO A 204 -40.21 -20.66 34.18
#